data_AF-A0A1E4ZH93-F1
#
_entry.id   AF-A0A1E4ZH93-F1
#
_cell.length_a   1.000
_cell.length_b   1.000
_cell.length_c   1.000
_cell.angle_alpha   90.00
_cell.angle_beta   90.00
_cell.angle_gamma   90.00
#
_symmetry.space_group_name_H-M   'P 1'
#
loop_
_entity.id
_entity.type
_entity.pdbx_description
1 polymer ?
#
loop_
_entity_poly.entity_id
_entity_poly.type
_entity_poly.pdbx_seq_one_letter_code
_entity_poly.pdbx_strand_id
1 'polypeptide(L)' 'MNSWHASCGTAHCRAGWVVTLAGEKGKKLEEMTDTCFAAMMIYKKSSNIRVPVARFFEDHITAMQDIQRCAEEESNAK' A
#
# COMPACT_ATOMS: atom_id res chain seq x y z
N MET A 1 7.54 6.77 15.32
CA MET A 1 7.86 6.39 13.93
C MET A 1 9.33 5.97 13.76
N ASN A 2 9.92 5.22 14.70
CA ASN A 2 11.33 4.77 14.62
C ASN A 2 11.49 3.23 14.67
N SER A 3 10.40 2.47 14.63
CA SER A 3 10.43 1.01 14.79
C SER A 3 9.38 0.24 13.97
N TRP A 4 8.75 0.87 12.96
CA TRP A 4 7.68 0.25 12.15
C TRP A 4 8.13 -0.39 10.84
N HIS A 5 9.42 -0.70 10.75
CA HIS A 5 9.96 -1.62 9.75
C HIS A 5 10.63 -2.77 10.51
N ALA A 6 10.06 -3.97 10.40
CA ALA A 6 10.85 -5.18 10.59
C ALA A 6 12.07 -5.09 9.65
N SER A 7 13.20 -5.67 10.05
CA SER A 7 14.52 -5.66 9.40
C SER A 7 14.58 -6.12 7.92
N CYS A 8 13.45 -6.25 7.24
CA CYS A 8 13.30 -6.69 5.86
C CYS A 8 13.81 -5.70 4.81
N GLY A 9 14.06 -4.42 5.16
CA GLY A 9 14.68 -3.44 4.25
C GLY A 9 13.89 -3.07 2.99
N THR A 10 12.60 -3.42 2.91
CA THR A 10 11.75 -3.18 1.73
C THR A 10 10.49 -2.39 2.09
N ALA A 11 9.88 -1.74 1.09
CA ALA A 11 8.57 -1.10 1.21
C ALA A 11 7.40 -2.09 1.25
N HIS A 12 7.64 -3.41 1.38
CA HIS A 12 6.59 -4.43 1.36
C HIS A 12 5.51 -4.19 2.42
N CYS A 13 5.86 -3.50 3.52
CA CYS A 13 4.92 -3.07 4.54
C CYS A 13 3.74 -2.27 3.97
N ARG A 14 3.88 -1.59 2.82
CA ARG A 14 2.78 -0.81 2.21
C ARG A 14 1.57 -1.69 1.87
N ALA A 15 1.78 -2.84 1.23
CA ALA A 15 0.67 -3.73 0.87
C ALA A 15 -0.02 -4.28 2.14
N GLY A 16 0.76 -4.67 3.14
CA GLY A 16 0.25 -5.08 4.45
C GLY A 16 -0.55 -3.97 5.16
N TRP A 17 -0.10 -2.71 5.08
CA TRP A 17 -0.83 -1.56 5.62
C TRP A 17 -2.17 -1.35 4.92
N VAL A 18 -2.20 -1.46 3.59
CA VAL A 18 -3.45 -1.34 2.82
C VAL A 18 -4.46 -2.40 3.26
N VAL A 19 -4.02 -3.65 3.40
CA VAL A 19 -4.85 -4.76 3.89
C VAL A 19 -5.33 -4.50 5.32
N THR A 20 -4.43 -4.09 6.20
CA THR A 20 -4.72 -3.80 7.62
C THR A 20 -5.75 -2.68 7.78
N LEU A 21 -5.59 -1.59 7.02
CA LEU A 21 -6.52 -0.45 7.04
C LEU A 21 -7.90 -0.79 6.46
N ALA A 22 -7.98 -1.77 5.54
CA ALA A 22 -9.25 -2.31 5.06
C ALA A 22 -9.96 -3.23 6.08
N GLY A 23 -9.35 -3.49 7.24
CA GLY A 23 -9.93 -4.23 8.35
C GLY A 23 -10.19 -5.70 8.05
N GLU A 24 -11.20 -6.29 8.70
CA GLU A 24 -11.51 -7.72 8.57
C GLU A 24 -11.77 -8.16 7.12
N LYS A 25 -12.38 -7.29 6.30
CA LYS A 25 -12.64 -7.59 4.89
C LYS A 25 -11.35 -7.63 4.07
N GLY A 26 -10.40 -6.74 4.39
CA GLY A 26 -9.06 -6.77 3.79
C GLY A 26 -8.33 -8.07 4.13
N LYS A 27 -8.31 -8.44 5.42
CA LYS A 27 -7.68 -9.68 5.88
C LYS A 27 -8.28 -10.92 5.22
N LYS A 28 -9.61 -11.02 5.15
CA LYS A 28 -10.28 -12.14 4.45
C LYS A 28 -9.89 -12.22 2.98
N LEU A 29 -9.75 -11.08 2.30
CA LEU A 29 -9.32 -11.04 0.91
C LEU A 29 -7.87 -11.54 0.74
N GLU A 30 -6.98 -11.12 1.62
CA GLU A 30 -5.59 -11.61 1.67
C GLU A 30 -5.54 -13.12 1.90
N GLU A 31 -6.32 -13.66 2.85
CA GLU A 31 -6.39 -15.11 3.14
C GLU A 31 -6.86 -15.94 1.93
N MET A 32 -7.73 -15.38 1.08
CA MET A 32 -8.22 -16.05 -0.12
C MET A 32 -7.29 -15.91 -1.34
N THR A 33 -6.33 -14.98 -1.29
CA THR A 33 -5.48 -14.63 -2.44
C THR A 33 -4.02 -14.54 -1.99
N ASP A 34 -3.49 -13.32 -1.96
CA ASP A 34 -2.21 -12.96 -1.37
C ASP A 34 -2.22 -11.46 -1.02
N THR A 35 -1.22 -11.00 -0.25
CA THR A 35 -1.13 -9.61 0.22
C THR A 35 -1.05 -8.59 -0.93
N CYS A 36 -0.31 -8.91 -2.00
CA CYS A 36 -0.08 -8.01 -3.12
C CYS A 36 -1.37 -7.81 -3.92
N PHE A 37 -2.02 -8.92 -4.26
CA PHE A 37 -3.30 -8.93 -4.96
C PHE A 37 -4.39 -8.24 -4.15
N ALA A 38 -4.51 -8.57 -2.85
CA ALA A 38 -5.48 -7.94 -1.97
C ALA A 38 -5.29 -6.43 -1.91
N ALA A 39 -4.05 -5.96 -1.69
CA ALA A 39 -3.73 -4.53 -1.65
C ALA A 39 -4.05 -3.81 -2.96
N MET A 40 -3.74 -4.40 -4.12
CA MET A 40 -4.07 -3.82 -5.42
C MET A 40 -5.57 -3.67 -5.64
N MET A 41 -6.34 -4.69 -5.24
CA MET A 41 -7.80 -4.65 -5.36
C MET A 41 -8.41 -3.61 -4.43
N ILE A 42 -7.89 -3.49 -3.20
CA ILE A 42 -8.29 -2.45 -2.25
C ILE A 42 -8.01 -1.07 -2.84
N TYR A 43 -6.78 -0.78 -3.29
CA TYR A 43 -6.44 0.51 -3.90
C TYR A 43 -7.31 0.84 -5.09
N LYS A 44 -7.51 -0.13 -5.99
CA LYS A 44 -8.35 0.03 -7.19
C LYS A 44 -9.79 0.42 -6.83
N LYS A 45 -10.29 -0.02 -5.67
CA LYS A 45 -11.64 0.27 -5.21
C LYS A 45 -11.73 1.52 -4.33
N SER A 46 -10.70 1.82 -3.56
CA SER A 46 -10.72 2.90 -2.57
C SER A 46 -10.41 4.28 -3.16
N SER A 47 -9.68 4.35 -4.27
CA SER A 47 -9.30 5.61 -4.91
C SER A 47 -9.16 5.49 -6.42
N ASN A 48 -9.28 6.63 -7.12
CA ASN A 48 -8.96 6.75 -8.54
C ASN A 48 -7.44 6.86 -8.78
N ILE A 49 -6.66 7.18 -7.74
CA ILE A 49 -5.20 7.26 -7.79
C ILE A 49 -4.63 5.87 -8.05
N ARG A 50 -3.80 5.76 -9.09
CA ARG A 50 -3.19 4.50 -9.49
C ARG A 50 -1.81 4.34 -8.86
N VAL A 51 -1.64 3.22 -8.17
CA VAL A 51 -0.38 2.78 -7.58
C VAL A 51 0.09 1.55 -8.36
N PRO A 52 1.26 1.60 -9.03
CA PRO A 52 1.83 0.43 -9.69
C PRO A 52 2.22 -0.67 -8.68
N VAL A 53 2.06 -1.95 -9.06
CA VAL A 53 2.48 -3.10 -8.23
C VAL A 53 3.96 -3.03 -7.83
N ALA A 54 4.83 -2.50 -8.71
CA ALA A 54 6.26 -2.38 -8.45
C ALA A 54 6.57 -1.58 -7.16
N ARG A 55 5.69 -0.64 -6.77
CA ARG A 55 5.84 0.18 -5.56
C ARG A 55 5.85 -0.63 -4.26
N PHE A 56 5.46 -1.90 -4.28
CA PHE A 56 5.52 -2.80 -3.13
C PHE A 56 6.87 -3.53 -2.99
N PHE A 57 7.66 -3.57 -4.05
CA PHE A 57 8.91 -4.33 -4.12
C PHE A 57 10.15 -3.44 -4.28
N GLU A 58 9.95 -2.13 -4.40
CA GLU A 58 11.01 -1.15 -4.54
C GLU A 58 11.64 -0.75 -3.19
N ASP A 59 12.72 -0.01 -3.30
CA ASP A 59 13.41 0.57 -2.16
C ASP A 59 12.54 1.61 -1.43
N HIS A 60 12.91 1.88 -0.19
CA HIS A 60 12.18 2.79 0.69
C HIS A 60 12.04 4.20 0.10
N ILE A 61 13.07 4.76 -0.55
CA ILE A 61 13.04 6.14 -1.04
C ILE A 61 12.01 6.24 -2.17
N THR A 62 12.08 5.34 -3.15
CA THR A 62 11.16 5.31 -4.29
C THR A 62 9.71 5.09 -3.84
N ALA A 63 9.48 4.19 -2.87
CA ALA A 63 8.16 3.95 -2.32
C ALA A 63 7.58 5.15 -1.56
N MET A 64 8.41 5.85 -0.78
CA MET A 64 7.99 7.04 -0.03
C MET A 64 7.66 8.22 -0.95
N GLN A 65 8.44 8.42 -2.02
CA GLN A 65 8.13 9.42 -3.05
C GLN A 65 6.76 9.16 -3.71
N ASP A 66 6.43 7.89 -3.97
CA ASP A 66 5.12 7.54 -4.51
C ASP A 66 3.97 7.79 -3.52
N ILE A 67 4.19 7.51 -2.23
CA ILE A 67 3.20 7.84 -1.18
C ILE A 67 2.97 9.35 -1.11
N GLN A 68 4.03 10.15 -1.17
CA GLN A 68 3.92 11.61 -1.20
C GLN A 68 3.13 12.08 -2.43
N ARG A 69 3.46 11.59 -3.62
CA ARG A 69 2.71 11.86 -4.86
C ARG A 69 1.22 11.54 -4.70
N CYS A 70 0.90 10.37 -4.14
CA CYS A 70 -0.48 9.97 -3.90
C CYS A 70 -1.20 10.93 -2.94
N ALA A 71 -0.54 11.38 -1.87
CA ALA A 71 -1.12 12.32 -0.92
C ALA A 71 -1.36 13.71 -1.53
N GLU A 72 -0.45 14.18 -2.38
CA GLU A 72 -0.60 15.43 -3.13
C GLU A 72 -1.75 15.36 -4.13
N GLU A 73 -1.86 14.26 -4.88
CA GLU A 73 -2.99 14.01 -5.79
C GLU A 73 -4.33 13.94 -5.04
N GLU A 74 -4.38 13.29 -3.88
CA GLU A 74 -5.59 13.21 -3.06
C GLU A 74 -5.98 14.58 -2.48
N SER A 75 -4.99 15.38 -2.06
CA SER A 75 -5.24 16.74 -1.56
C SER A 75 -5.75 17.67 -2.65
N ASN A 76 -5.26 17.53 -3.89
CA ASN A 76 -5.66 18.36 -5.01
C ASN A 76 -6.98 17.91 -5.66
N ALA A 77 -7.43 16.68 -5.40
CA ALA A 77 -8.69 16.13 -5.88
C ALA A 77 -9.89 16.42 -4.96
N LYS A 78 -9.65 17.05 -3.79
CA LYS A 78 -10.67 17.55 -2.87
C LYS A 78 -11.07 18.98 -3.21
#